data_AF-A0A437Q853-F1
#
_entry.id   AF-A0A437Q853-F1
#
_cell.length_a   1.000
_cell.length_b   1.000
_cell.length_c   1.000
_cell.angle_alpha   90.00
_cell.angle_beta   90.00
_cell.angle_gamma   90.00
#
_symmetry.space_group_name_H-M   'P 1'
#
loop_
_entity.id
_entity.type
_entity.pdbx_description
1 polymer ?
#
loop_
_entity_poly.entity_id
_entity_poly.type
_entity_poly.pdbx_seq_one_letter_code
_entity_poly.pdbx_strand_id
1 'polypeptide(L)'
;MEESNIWVISVIALAVGGLIGYLMGRSGNANNAEQEAELAAAKKELQSYKEQVAHHFEDTANLVNKMTESYRDVFQHLSSSAQQLCDEKTAQSIEATMVPQLTKEKPVSAEEESTEADAEAPLTNMEPPRDYAPKKPNEEGTLSETYSVNTDTQEAPAPSEEAKESADKQEDEKAK
;
A
#
# COMPACT_ATOMS: atom_id res chain seq x y z
N MET A 1 -36.06 -26.49 -58.77
CA MET A 1 -34.83 -27.26 -58.45
C MET A 1 -34.00 -26.59 -57.36
N GLU A 2 -34.24 -25.32 -57.02
CA GLU A 2 -33.45 -24.59 -56.00
C GLU A 2 -33.84 -24.95 -54.56
N GLU A 3 -35.12 -25.19 -54.26
CA GLU A 3 -35.56 -25.50 -52.89
C GLU A 3 -35.00 -26.82 -52.33
N SER A 4 -34.88 -27.86 -53.16
CA SER A 4 -34.30 -29.15 -52.75
C SER A 4 -32.81 -29.04 -52.38
N ASN A 5 -32.08 -28.11 -52.99
CA ASN A 5 -30.65 -27.91 -52.73
C ASN A 5 -30.41 -27.13 -51.43
N ILE A 6 -31.30 -26.19 -51.08
CA ILE A 6 -31.16 -25.35 -49.88
C ILE A 6 -31.23 -26.19 -48.60
N TRP A 7 -32.16 -27.15 -48.53
CA TRP A 7 -32.29 -28.03 -47.36
C TRP A 7 -31.06 -28.95 -47.20
N VAL A 8 -30.55 -29.51 -48.31
CA VAL A 8 -29.35 -30.35 -48.29
C VAL A 8 -28.12 -29.57 -47.85
N ILE A 9 -27.93 -28.33 -48.33
CA ILE A 9 -26.82 -27.46 -47.91
C ILE A 9 -26.94 -27.11 -46.42
N SER A 10 -28.15 -26.83 -45.91
CA SER A 10 -28.37 -26.59 -44.48
C SER A 10 -27.95 -27.77 -43.61
N VAL A 11 -28.32 -29.00 -43.98
CA VAL A 11 -27.97 -30.20 -43.22
C VAL A 11 -26.45 -30.43 -43.22
N ILE A 12 -25.79 -30.23 -44.36
CA ILE A 12 -24.33 -30.36 -44.47
C ILE A 12 -23.63 -29.28 -43.63
N ALA A 13 -24.09 -28.03 -43.70
CA ALA A 13 -23.53 -26.94 -42.90
C ALA A 13 -23.66 -27.21 -41.39
N LEU A 14 -24.80 -27.76 -40.95
CA LEU A 14 -25.03 -28.13 -39.55
C LEU A 14 -24.14 -29.30 -39.12
N ALA A 15 -23.96 -30.31 -39.98
CA ALA A 15 -23.08 -31.44 -39.70
C ALA A 15 -21.60 -31.00 -39.60
N VAL A 16 -21.14 -30.16 -40.53
CA VAL A 16 -19.77 -29.64 -40.53
C VAL A 16 -19.55 -28.70 -39.35
N GLY A 17 -20.48 -27.77 -39.11
CA GLY A 17 -20.43 -26.86 -37.96
C GLY A 17 -20.47 -27.60 -36.63
N GLY A 18 -21.29 -28.64 -36.51
CA GLY A 18 -21.37 -29.50 -35.33
C GLY A 18 -20.09 -30.30 -35.11
N LEU A 19 -19.48 -30.83 -36.17
CA LEU A 19 -18.21 -31.56 -36.08
C LEU A 19 -17.07 -30.63 -35.62
N ILE A 20 -16.95 -29.45 -36.24
CA ILE A 20 -15.94 -28.45 -35.86
C ILE A 20 -16.17 -27.97 -34.43
N GLY A 21 -17.41 -27.64 -34.06
CA GLY A 21 -17.78 -27.23 -32.72
C GLY A 21 -17.49 -28.29 -31.66
N TYR A 22 -17.77 -29.57 -31.97
CA TYR A 22 -17.47 -30.68 -31.08
C TYR A 22 -15.95 -30.87 -30.87
N LEU A 23 -15.17 -30.83 -31.95
CA LEU A 23 -13.71 -30.96 -31.87
C LEU A 23 -13.08 -29.81 -31.08
N MET A 24 -13.53 -28.57 -31.31
CA MET A 24 -13.04 -27.40 -30.59
C MET A 24 -13.44 -27.43 -29.10
N GLY A 25 -14.71 -27.78 -28.80
CA GLY A 25 -15.22 -27.86 -27.43
C GLY A 25 -14.60 -28.99 -26.60
N ARG A 26 -14.25 -30.11 -27.23
CA ARG A 26 -13.60 -31.24 -26.55
C ARG A 26 -12.18 -30.91 -26.09
N SER A 27 -11.45 -30.06 -26.84
CA SER A 27 -10.07 -29.66 -26.56
C SER A 27 -9.97 -28.73 -25.34
N GLY A 28 -10.97 -27.86 -25.11
CA GLY A 28 -10.96 -26.89 -24.03
C GLY A 28 -10.91 -27.50 -22.62
N ASN A 29 -11.48 -28.70 -22.41
CA ASN A 29 -11.61 -29.28 -21.07
C ASN A 29 -10.26 -29.70 -20.44
N ALA A 30 -9.21 -29.96 -21.23
CA ALA A 30 -7.90 -30.31 -20.68
C ALA A 30 -7.14 -29.06 -20.16
N ASN A 31 -7.28 -27.92 -20.86
CA ASN A 31 -6.60 -26.68 -20.50
C ASN A 31 -7.18 -26.01 -19.25
N ASN A 32 -8.46 -26.25 -18.93
CA ASN A 32 -9.09 -25.71 -17.73
C ASN A 32 -8.48 -26.29 -16.43
N ALA A 33 -8.11 -27.58 -16.43
CA ALA A 33 -7.51 -28.21 -15.25
C ALA A 33 -6.12 -27.65 -14.91
N GLU A 34 -5.34 -27.30 -15.94
CA GLU A 34 -4.03 -26.66 -15.77
C GLU A 34 -4.19 -25.23 -15.23
N GLN A 35 -5.11 -24.46 -15.79
CA GLN A 35 -5.42 -23.11 -15.32
C GLN A 35 -5.95 -23.09 -13.87
N GLU A 36 -6.80 -24.05 -13.50
CA GLU A 36 -7.26 -24.20 -12.11
C GLU A 36 -6.10 -24.54 -11.16
N ALA A 37 -5.17 -25.39 -11.60
CA ALA A 37 -3.98 -25.74 -10.83
C ALA A 37 -3.04 -24.54 -10.65
N GLU A 38 -2.83 -23.74 -11.68
CA GLU A 38 -2.04 -22.49 -11.61
C GLU A 38 -2.66 -21.50 -10.64
N LEU A 39 -3.98 -21.29 -10.71
CA LEU A 39 -4.70 -20.41 -9.77
C LEU A 39 -4.61 -20.92 -8.33
N ALA A 40 -4.71 -22.24 -8.12
CA ALA A 40 -4.55 -22.84 -6.80
C ALA A 40 -3.13 -22.67 -6.26
N ALA A 41 -2.11 -22.84 -7.11
CA ALA A 41 -0.71 -22.64 -6.76
C ALA A 41 -0.42 -21.18 -6.36
N ALA A 42 -0.88 -20.21 -7.17
CA ALA A 42 -0.71 -18.79 -6.87
C ALA A 42 -1.41 -18.36 -5.57
N LYS A 43 -2.62 -18.86 -5.32
CA LYS A 43 -3.33 -18.61 -4.04
C LYS A 43 -2.58 -19.19 -2.85
N LYS A 44 -2.03 -20.40 -2.99
CA LYS A 44 -1.23 -21.04 -1.94
C LYS A 44 0.05 -20.26 -1.65
N GLU A 45 0.73 -19.77 -2.68
CA GLU A 45 1.92 -18.94 -2.53
C GLU A 45 1.60 -17.64 -1.78
N LEU A 46 0.51 -16.95 -2.16
CA LEU A 46 0.05 -15.74 -1.48
C LEU A 46 -0.28 -16.01 0.00
N GLN A 47 -0.97 -17.12 0.29
CA GLN A 47 -1.27 -17.50 1.67
C GLN A 47 0.01 -17.76 2.47
N SER A 48 0.96 -18.51 1.90
CA SER A 48 2.24 -18.78 2.53
C SER A 48 3.06 -17.50 2.77
N TYR A 49 3.04 -16.56 1.83
CA TYR A 49 3.68 -15.26 2.00
C TYR A 49 3.06 -14.47 3.15
N LYS A 50 1.72 -14.40 3.22
CA LYS A 50 1.01 -13.75 4.33
C LYS A 50 1.36 -14.35 5.69
N GLU A 51 1.45 -15.68 5.76
CA GLU A 51 1.85 -16.38 6.99
C GLU A 51 3.29 -16.07 7.38
N GLN A 52 4.23 -16.07 6.42
CA GLN A 52 5.62 -15.69 6.65
C GLN A 52 5.76 -14.25 7.15
N VAL A 53 5.00 -13.32 6.58
CA VAL A 53 4.99 -11.91 7.02
C VAL A 53 4.44 -11.80 8.45
N ALA A 54 3.34 -12.50 8.75
CA ALA A 54 2.77 -12.52 10.10
C ALA A 54 3.79 -13.04 11.13
N HIS A 55 4.47 -14.15 10.82
CA HIS A 55 5.52 -14.71 11.67
C HIS A 55 6.69 -13.73 11.86
N HIS A 56 7.09 -13.02 10.80
CA HIS A 56 8.17 -12.02 10.91
C HIS A 56 7.80 -10.86 11.84
N PHE A 57 6.54 -10.40 11.81
CA PHE A 57 6.06 -9.36 12.72
C PHE A 57 5.93 -9.86 14.16
N GLU A 58 5.56 -11.12 14.36
CA GLU A 58 5.56 -11.76 15.69
C GLU A 58 6.99 -11.82 16.28
N ASP A 59 7.95 -12.31 15.49
CA ASP A 59 9.35 -12.35 15.87
C ASP A 59 9.90 -10.95 16.18
N THR A 60 9.55 -9.97 15.34
CA THR A 60 9.98 -8.58 15.51
C THR A 60 9.37 -7.97 16.78
N ALA A 61 8.08 -8.21 17.05
CA ALA A 61 7.44 -7.73 18.27
C ALA A 61 8.11 -8.32 19.52
N ASN A 62 8.44 -9.61 19.49
CA ASN A 62 9.20 -10.26 20.55
C ASN A 62 10.60 -9.66 20.73
N LEU A 63 11.30 -9.35 19.64
CA LEU A 63 12.63 -8.75 19.70
C LEU A 63 12.59 -7.30 20.21
N VAL A 64 11.59 -6.51 19.80
CA VAL A 64 11.35 -5.16 20.31
C VAL A 64 11.07 -5.19 21.82
N ASN A 65 10.25 -6.13 22.29
CA ASN A 65 9.99 -6.29 23.73
C ASN A 65 11.28 -6.60 24.51
N LYS A 66 12.13 -7.51 24.02
CA LYS A 66 13.44 -7.80 24.63
C LYS A 66 14.36 -6.58 24.66
N MET A 67 14.31 -5.75 23.61
CA MET A 67 15.05 -4.49 23.58
C MET A 67 14.51 -3.51 24.61
N THR A 68 13.19 -3.38 24.74
CA THR A 68 12.55 -2.54 25.76
C THR A 68 12.92 -2.99 27.17
N GLU A 69 12.95 -4.30 27.43
CA GLU A 69 13.41 -4.87 28.71
C GLU A 69 14.88 -4.51 28.99
N SER A 70 15.77 -4.78 28.03
CA SER A 70 17.19 -4.40 28.13
C SER A 70 17.39 -2.90 28.39
N TYR A 71 16.57 -2.05 27.75
CA TYR A 71 16.58 -0.61 27.99
C TYR A 71 16.19 -0.25 29.43
N ARG A 72 15.17 -0.92 29.98
CA ARG A 72 14.74 -0.73 31.38
C ARG A 72 15.80 -1.20 32.37
N ASP A 73 16.52 -2.28 32.08
CA ASP A 73 17.60 -2.76 32.93
C ASP A 73 18.77 -1.77 33.00
N VAL A 74 19.20 -1.25 31.83
CA VAL A 74 20.23 -0.20 31.77
C VAL A 74 19.80 1.03 32.56
N PHE A 75 18.53 1.41 32.42
CA PHE A 75 17.96 2.53 33.14
C PHE A 75 17.98 2.32 34.67
N GLN A 76 17.53 1.17 35.13
CA GLN A 76 17.51 0.82 36.55
C GLN A 76 18.93 0.80 37.13
N HIS A 77 19.88 0.26 36.37
CA HIS A 77 21.28 0.23 36.78
C HIS A 77 21.89 1.64 36.88
N LEU A 78 21.53 2.54 35.97
CA LEU A 78 21.98 3.92 35.99
C LEU A 78 21.39 4.70 37.17
N SER A 79 20.09 4.54 37.45
CA SER A 79 19.44 5.11 38.62
C SER A 79 20.10 4.63 39.93
N SER A 80 20.33 3.32 40.05
CA SER A 80 21.02 2.74 41.22
C SER A 80 22.45 3.25 41.35
N SER A 81 23.18 3.39 40.25
CA SER A 81 24.55 3.92 40.25
C SER A 81 24.60 5.39 40.63
N ALA A 82 23.65 6.20 40.15
CA ALA A 82 23.53 7.61 40.51
C ALA A 82 23.28 7.78 42.02
N GLN A 83 22.42 6.94 42.61
CA GLN A 83 22.17 6.97 44.06
C GLN A 83 23.40 6.55 44.88
N GLN A 84 24.24 5.64 44.37
CA GLN A 84 25.43 5.15 45.08
C GLN A 84 26.65 6.08 44.94
N LEU A 85 26.83 6.72 43.77
CA LEU A 85 28.05 7.46 43.45
C LEU A 85 27.88 8.98 43.53
N CYS A 86 26.66 9.52 43.45
CA CYS A 86 26.41 10.96 43.46
C CYS A 86 25.89 11.46 44.81
N ASP A 87 26.09 12.75 45.06
CA ASP A 87 25.46 13.45 46.18
C ASP A 87 23.93 13.48 46.01
N GLU A 88 23.17 13.52 47.11
CA GLU A 88 21.73 13.31 47.13
C GLU A 88 20.97 14.28 46.19
N LYS A 89 21.45 15.53 46.11
CA LYS A 89 20.91 16.56 45.21
C LYS A 89 21.15 16.23 43.72
N THR A 90 22.33 15.68 43.40
CA THR A 90 22.69 15.28 42.04
C THR A 90 21.92 14.02 41.63
N ALA A 91 21.80 13.03 42.54
CA ALA A 91 21.01 11.83 42.30
C ALA A 91 19.54 12.15 42.00
N GLN A 92 18.89 13.01 42.81
CA GLN A 92 17.51 13.46 42.56
C GLN A 92 17.36 14.20 41.22
N SER A 93 18.34 15.01 40.83
CA SER A 93 18.30 15.73 39.54
C SER A 93 18.41 14.79 38.32
N ILE A 94 19.23 13.74 38.44
CA ILE A 94 19.40 12.72 37.41
C ILE A 94 18.10 11.91 37.28
N GLU A 95 17.54 11.44 38.40
CA GLU A 95 16.29 10.68 38.43
C GLU A 95 15.10 11.47 37.85
N ALA A 96 14.97 12.76 38.20
CA ALA A 96 13.93 13.64 37.67
C ALA A 96 14.04 13.89 36.16
N THR A 97 15.26 13.90 35.61
CA THR A 97 15.50 14.08 34.16
C THR A 97 15.30 12.78 33.39
N MET A 98 15.42 11.64 34.07
CA MET A 98 15.47 10.32 33.48
C MET A 98 14.10 9.62 33.41
N VAL A 99 13.03 10.14 34.02
CA VAL A 99 11.71 9.48 34.07
C VAL A 99 11.28 8.93 32.70
N PRO A 100 11.22 7.59 32.53
CA PRO A 100 10.95 7.00 31.24
C PRO A 100 9.48 7.22 30.90
N GLN A 101 9.23 7.93 29.80
CA GLN A 101 7.89 8.07 29.20
C GLN A 101 7.34 6.73 28.67
N LEU A 102 8.07 5.62 28.82
CA LEU A 102 7.64 4.26 28.44
C LEU A 102 6.79 3.57 29.52
N THR A 103 6.90 3.93 30.80
CA THR A 103 6.11 3.30 31.88
C THR A 103 4.67 3.80 31.96
N LYS A 104 4.29 4.80 31.16
CA LYS A 104 2.89 5.11 30.96
C LYS A 104 2.35 4.07 30.00
N GLU A 105 2.00 2.90 30.56
CA GLU A 105 0.96 2.05 29.99
C GLU A 105 -0.31 2.92 29.94
N LYS A 106 -0.40 3.78 28.92
CA LYS A 106 -1.67 4.32 28.52
C LYS A 106 -2.39 3.08 28.01
N PRO A 107 -3.46 2.60 28.67
CA PRO A 107 -4.25 1.56 28.07
C PRO A 107 -4.60 2.09 26.69
N VAL A 108 -4.20 1.36 25.64
CA VAL A 108 -4.82 1.49 24.34
C VAL A 108 -6.24 0.99 24.59
N SER A 109 -7.06 1.87 25.16
CA SER A 109 -8.49 1.76 25.05
C SER A 109 -8.69 1.83 23.56
N ALA A 110 -8.96 0.68 22.95
CA ALA A 110 -9.75 0.67 21.75
C ALA A 110 -11.04 1.39 22.15
N GLU A 111 -11.07 2.70 21.93
CA GLU A 111 -12.31 3.41 21.69
C GLU A 111 -12.86 2.77 20.41
N GLU A 112 -13.55 1.65 20.61
CA GLU A 112 -14.72 1.34 19.82
C GLU A 112 -15.64 2.55 19.96
N GLU A 113 -15.46 3.52 19.08
CA GLU A 113 -16.42 4.59 18.84
C GLU A 113 -17.63 3.95 18.16
N SER A 114 -18.37 3.17 18.97
CA SER A 114 -19.74 2.79 18.69
C SER A 114 -20.63 3.97 19.04
N THR A 115 -20.63 4.99 18.18
CA THR A 115 -21.58 6.09 18.26
C THR A 115 -22.74 5.78 17.31
N GLU A 116 -23.69 4.97 17.77
CA GLU A 116 -25.02 4.96 17.17
C GLU A 116 -25.73 6.28 17.51
N ALA A 117 -26.15 6.98 16.46
CA ALA A 117 -27.32 7.86 16.33
C ALA A 117 -27.03 9.30 15.86
N ASP A 118 -27.24 9.47 14.55
CA ASP A 118 -27.99 10.57 13.92
C ASP A 118 -27.37 11.98 13.89
N ALA A 119 -26.58 12.23 12.85
CA ALA A 119 -26.74 13.41 12.00
C ALA A 119 -26.05 13.17 10.64
N GLU A 120 -26.82 13.29 9.57
CA GLU A 120 -26.40 13.11 8.18
C GLU A 120 -25.12 13.90 7.81
N ALA A 121 -24.02 13.19 7.59
CA ALA A 121 -22.90 13.65 6.77
C ALA A 121 -22.33 12.42 6.02
N PRO A 122 -22.31 12.42 4.68
CA PRO A 122 -21.79 11.28 3.93
C PRO A 122 -20.31 11.04 4.23
N LEU A 123 -19.99 9.91 4.88
CA LEU A 123 -18.65 9.34 5.03
C LEU A 123 -18.14 8.76 3.70
N THR A 124 -18.21 9.54 2.61
CA THR A 124 -17.93 9.04 1.25
C THR A 124 -16.54 9.39 0.74
N ASN A 125 -15.61 9.87 1.58
CA ASN A 125 -14.33 10.34 1.07
C ASN A 125 -13.09 10.02 1.92
N MET A 126 -13.00 8.78 2.41
CA MET A 126 -11.68 8.16 2.59
C MET A 126 -11.29 7.48 1.28
N GLU A 127 -10.83 8.28 0.32
CA GLU A 127 -10.29 7.77 -0.94
C GLU A 127 -8.88 7.21 -0.65
N PRO A 128 -8.55 5.98 -1.05
CA PRO A 128 -7.20 5.44 -0.93
C PRO A 128 -6.20 6.36 -1.63
N PRO A 129 -4.91 6.36 -1.24
CA PRO A 129 -3.91 7.22 -1.87
C PRO A 129 -3.98 7.08 -3.39
N ARG A 130 -4.14 8.21 -4.07
CA ARG A 130 -4.29 8.32 -5.54
C ARG A 130 -3.01 7.99 -6.31
N ASP A 131 -2.15 7.14 -5.74
CA ASP A 131 -0.91 6.67 -6.36
C ASP A 131 -1.15 5.74 -7.55
N TYR A 132 -2.38 5.22 -7.71
CA TYR A 132 -2.79 4.50 -8.91
C TYR A 132 -3.56 5.45 -9.83
N ALA A 133 -2.86 6.39 -10.47
CA ALA A 133 -3.47 7.31 -11.43
C ALA A 133 -4.15 6.53 -12.58
N PRO A 134 -5.47 6.69 -12.81
CA PRO A 134 -6.13 6.07 -13.96
C PRO A 134 -5.66 6.76 -15.24
N LYS A 135 -4.89 6.03 -16.05
CA LYS A 135 -4.37 6.54 -17.32
C LYS A 135 -5.40 6.43 -18.42
N LYS A 136 -5.37 7.39 -19.36
CA LYS A 136 -6.13 7.26 -20.61
C LYS A 136 -5.53 6.11 -21.44
N PRO A 137 -6.30 5.45 -22.33
CA PRO A 137 -5.84 4.27 -23.08
C PRO A 137 -4.57 4.47 -23.91
N ASN A 138 -4.15 5.72 -24.14
CA ASN A 138 -3.02 6.08 -24.98
C ASN A 138 -1.88 6.77 -24.19
N GLU A 139 -1.84 6.60 -22.87
CA GLU A 139 -0.87 7.26 -21.99
C GLU A 139 -0.04 6.19 -21.27
N GLU A 140 1.26 6.11 -21.59
CA GLU A 140 2.15 5.09 -21.04
C GLU A 140 2.45 5.33 -19.56
N GLY A 141 2.63 4.25 -18.79
CA GLY A 141 2.87 4.26 -17.34
C GLY A 141 4.06 5.15 -16.93
N THR A 142 4.00 5.80 -15.76
CA THR A 142 5.16 6.53 -15.20
C THR A 142 6.31 5.59 -14.83
N LEU A 143 6.05 4.29 -14.82
CA LEU A 143 7.02 3.21 -14.66
C LEU A 143 7.20 2.39 -15.95
N SER A 144 6.74 2.88 -17.10
CA SER A 144 6.98 2.20 -18.39
C SER A 144 8.43 2.39 -18.84
N GLU A 145 9.03 1.33 -19.37
CA GLU A 145 10.45 1.33 -19.81
C GLU A 145 10.72 2.33 -20.97
N THR A 146 9.66 2.79 -21.63
CA THR A 146 9.65 3.71 -22.77
C THR A 146 9.43 5.17 -22.38
N TYR A 147 9.06 5.46 -21.12
CA TYR A 147 8.77 6.82 -20.64
C TYR A 147 9.96 7.79 -20.77
N SER A 148 11.18 7.28 -20.61
CA SER A 148 12.42 8.06 -20.71
C SER A 148 12.95 8.20 -22.14
N VAL A 149 12.35 7.47 -23.09
CA VAL A 149 12.83 7.35 -24.47
C VAL A 149 12.02 8.23 -25.44
N ASN A 150 10.76 8.56 -25.11
CA ASN A 150 9.84 9.27 -26.02
C ASN A 150 9.56 10.75 -25.64
N THR A 151 10.35 11.35 -24.76
CA THR A 151 10.12 12.72 -24.23
C THR A 151 10.43 13.87 -25.20
N ASP A 152 10.64 13.58 -26.49
CA ASP A 152 10.86 14.61 -27.53
C ASP A 152 9.59 14.96 -28.33
N THR A 153 8.42 14.43 -27.97
CA THR A 153 7.16 14.79 -28.67
C THR A 153 5.95 14.79 -27.73
N GLN A 154 5.91 15.68 -26.74
CA GLN A 154 4.62 16.19 -26.25
C GLN A 154 4.75 17.57 -25.60
N GLU A 155 4.05 18.52 -26.22
CA GLU A 155 3.88 19.93 -25.91
C GLU A 155 3.40 20.19 -24.47
N ALA A 156 4.18 20.98 -23.71
CA ALA A 156 3.79 21.50 -22.41
C ALA A 156 2.87 22.73 -22.59
N PRO A 157 1.68 22.81 -21.96
CA PRO A 157 0.97 24.07 -21.88
C PRO A 157 1.65 24.94 -20.80
N ALA A 158 2.25 26.03 -21.25
CA ALA A 158 2.87 27.05 -20.41
C ALA A 158 1.85 27.69 -19.45
N PRO A 159 2.21 28.00 -18.19
CA PRO A 159 1.53 29.03 -17.43
C PRO A 159 2.22 30.37 -17.69
N SER A 160 1.42 31.30 -18.18
CA SER A 160 1.67 32.73 -18.36
C SER A 160 2.27 33.42 -17.13
N GLU A 161 3.29 34.24 -17.37
CA GLU A 161 3.71 35.35 -16.52
C GLU A 161 2.53 36.31 -16.26
N GLU A 162 2.32 36.68 -15.00
CA GLU A 162 1.87 37.99 -14.47
C GLU A 162 1.10 37.83 -13.15
N ALA A 163 1.83 37.70 -12.04
CA ALA A 163 1.34 38.06 -10.71
C ALA A 163 2.51 38.58 -9.87
N LYS A 164 2.85 39.83 -10.18
CA LYS A 164 3.64 40.82 -9.45
C LYS A 164 3.97 40.44 -8.01
N GLU A 165 5.24 40.08 -7.84
CA GLU A 165 6.07 40.29 -6.66
C GLU A 165 5.91 41.72 -6.15
N SER A 166 5.27 41.86 -4.99
CA SER A 166 5.30 43.07 -4.18
C SER A 166 5.37 42.65 -2.70
N ALA A 167 6.30 43.28 -1.98
CA ALA A 167 6.77 43.01 -0.61
C ALA A 167 7.78 41.84 -0.57
N ASP A 168 9.04 41.99 -0.18
CA ASP A 168 9.61 42.90 0.80
C ASP A 168 11.15 42.78 0.73
N LYS A 169 11.83 43.84 0.31
CA LYS A 169 13.23 44.11 0.68
C LYS A 169 13.61 45.53 0.31
N GLN A 170 13.18 46.46 1.16
CA GLN A 170 13.82 47.76 1.29
C GLN A 170 14.73 47.69 2.53
N GLU A 171 15.82 48.47 2.49
CA GLU A 171 16.77 48.75 3.57
C GLU A 171 18.09 47.96 3.58
N ASP A 172 18.89 48.20 2.53
CA ASP A 172 20.30 48.59 2.73
C ASP A 172 20.37 50.12 2.63
N GLU A 173 20.50 50.86 3.74
CA GLU A 173 21.26 52.12 3.80
C GLU A 173 21.45 52.61 5.26
N LYS A 174 22.61 52.33 5.88
CA LYS A 174 23.56 53.39 6.27
C LYS A 174 24.66 52.84 7.17
N ALA A 175 25.87 53.07 6.68
CA ALA A 175 27.08 53.27 7.47
C ALA A 175 26.82 53.91 8.85
N LYS A 176 27.16 53.19 9.91
CA LYS A 176 28.13 53.59 10.94
C LYS A 176 28.42 52.45 11.90
#